data_AF-A0A1J5D5A9-F1
#
_entry.id   AF-A0A1J5D5A9-F1
#
_cell.length_a   1.000
_cell.length_b   1.000
_cell.length_c   1.000
_cell.angle_alpha   90.00
_cell.angle_beta   90.00
_cell.angle_gamma   90.00
#
_symmetry.space_group_name_H-M   'P 1'
#
loop_
_entity.id
_entity.type
_entity.pdbx_description
1 polymer ?
#
loop_
_entity_poly.entity_id
_entity_poly.type
_entity_poly.pdbx_seq_one_letter_code
_entity_poly.pdbx_strand_id
1 'polypeptide(L)'
;MFLPFGEIKDNTLTVSFSSADFSIATVLTAIKERCDMFGEMKVQFLGASTDVPNTPSPVFRPVAIKAYFEFNGSGDPRLPLERIYAHLWEAVALTFPGEAVWAAAKGDFAKFITSQADLIRARIESNKAD
;
A
#
# COMPACT_ATOMS: atom_id res chain seq x y z
N MET A 1 -17.13 5.73 12.92
CA MET A 1 -15.97 4.91 13.39
C MET A 1 -14.70 5.77 13.44
N PHE A 2 -13.71 5.43 14.28
CA PHE A 2 -12.36 6.02 14.18
C PHE A 2 -11.53 5.26 13.14
N LEU A 3 -10.98 5.96 12.14
CA LEU A 3 -10.26 5.39 11.01
C LEU A 3 -8.79 5.86 11.05
N PRO A 4 -7.90 5.21 11.84
CA PRO A 4 -6.53 5.69 12.03
C PRO A 4 -5.72 5.80 10.74
N PHE A 5 -6.06 4.99 9.73
CA PHE A 5 -5.37 4.95 8.44
C PHE A 5 -6.34 5.18 7.28
N GLY A 6 -7.51 5.75 7.55
CA GLY A 6 -8.57 5.94 6.57
C GLY A 6 -9.13 7.35 6.63
N GLU A 7 -9.46 7.89 5.46
CA GLU A 7 -10.15 9.17 5.32
C GLU A 7 -11.39 8.95 4.45
N ILE A 8 -12.56 9.33 4.97
CA ILE A 8 -13.80 9.38 4.20
C ILE A 8 -14.06 10.85 3.88
N LYS A 9 -14.11 11.16 2.58
CA LYS A 9 -14.47 12.48 2.06
C LYS A 9 -15.56 12.31 1.02
N ASP A 10 -16.70 12.95 1.26
CA ASP A 10 -17.90 12.83 0.43
C ASP A 10 -18.32 11.36 0.23
N ASN A 11 -18.23 10.85 -0.99
CA ASN A 11 -18.53 9.46 -1.36
C ASN A 11 -17.28 8.57 -1.46
N THR A 12 -16.10 9.06 -1.10
CA THR A 12 -14.82 8.37 -1.33
C THR A 12 -14.14 8.00 -0.01
N LEU A 13 -13.67 6.77 0.09
CA LEU A 13 -12.75 6.29 1.13
C LEU A 13 -11.34 6.18 0.55
N THR A 14 -10.39 6.81 1.22
CA THR A 14 -8.94 6.59 0.99
C THR A 14 -8.37 5.83 2.17
N VAL A 15 -7.69 4.71 1.92
CA VAL A 15 -6.99 3.92 2.95
C VAL A 15 -5.49 3.97 2.68
N SER A 16 -4.70 4.31 3.71
CA SER A 16 -3.25 4.44 3.61
C SER A 16 -2.53 3.28 4.31
N PHE A 17 -1.53 2.71 3.65
CA PHE A 17 -0.66 1.68 4.19
C PHE A 17 0.79 2.13 4.13
N SER A 18 1.56 1.80 5.16
CA SER A 18 3.00 2.04 5.20
C SER A 18 3.72 1.04 4.30
N SER A 19 4.51 1.53 3.34
CA SER A 19 5.40 0.65 2.56
C SER A 19 6.56 0.06 3.37
N ALA A 20 6.76 0.49 4.62
CA ALA A 20 7.67 -0.19 5.54
C ALA A 20 7.16 -1.60 5.85
N ASP A 21 5.86 -1.77 5.96
CA ASP A 21 5.23 -2.99 6.46
C ASP A 21 4.58 -3.78 5.32
N PHE A 22 3.96 -3.05 4.37
CA PHE A 22 3.18 -3.61 3.29
C PHE A 22 3.82 -3.37 1.92
N SER A 23 3.49 -4.22 0.96
CA SER A 23 3.75 -3.97 -0.46
C SER A 23 2.44 -3.67 -1.17
N ILE A 24 2.50 -2.94 -2.29
CA ILE A 24 1.31 -2.70 -3.12
C ILE A 24 0.67 -4.03 -3.58
N ALA A 25 1.49 -5.07 -3.81
CA ALA A 25 1.01 -6.40 -4.14
C ALA A 25 0.16 -7.01 -3.01
N THR A 26 0.61 -6.91 -1.76
CA THR A 26 -0.15 -7.39 -0.59
C THR A 26 -1.49 -6.68 -0.47
N VAL A 27 -1.51 -5.35 -0.62
CA VAL A 27 -2.75 -4.55 -0.57
C VAL A 27 -3.71 -4.96 -1.69
N LEU A 28 -3.22 -5.11 -2.93
CA LEU A 28 -4.05 -5.52 -4.07
C LEU A 28 -4.57 -6.95 -3.93
N THR A 29 -3.79 -7.86 -3.35
CA THR A 29 -4.25 -9.22 -3.04
C THR A 29 -5.41 -9.20 -2.04
N ALA A 30 -5.28 -8.44 -0.95
CA ALA A 30 -6.36 -8.28 0.03
C ALA A 30 -7.65 -7.72 -0.58
N ILE A 31 -7.53 -6.70 -1.45
CA ILE A 31 -8.67 -6.11 -2.16
C ILE A 31 -9.31 -7.14 -3.09
N LYS A 32 -8.50 -7.91 -3.83
CA LYS A 32 -8.98 -8.94 -4.75
C LYS A 32 -9.83 -10.01 -4.04
N GLU A 33 -9.46 -10.40 -2.82
CA GLU A 33 -10.19 -11.42 -2.04
C GLU A 33 -11.55 -10.97 -1.48
N ARG A 34 -11.86 -9.68 -1.55
CA ARG A 34 -13.12 -9.09 -1.04
C ARG A 34 -13.85 -8.22 -2.05
N CYS A 35 -13.37 -8.18 -3.29
CA CYS A 35 -13.85 -7.23 -4.30
C CYS A 35 -15.33 -7.46 -4.67
N ASP A 36 -15.78 -8.71 -4.63
CA ASP A 36 -17.18 -9.11 -4.82
C ASP A 36 -18.09 -8.51 -3.74
N MET A 37 -17.72 -8.67 -2.47
CA MET A 37 -18.44 -8.13 -1.32
C MET A 37 -18.47 -6.59 -1.34
N PHE A 38 -17.40 -5.94 -1.81
CA PHE A 38 -17.38 -4.48 -1.98
C PHE A 38 -18.44 -4.02 -3.00
N GLY A 39 -18.57 -4.75 -4.10
CA GLY A 39 -19.59 -4.52 -5.13
C GLY A 39 -21.02 -4.64 -4.60
N GLU A 40 -21.29 -5.63 -3.74
CA GLU A 40 -22.61 -5.80 -3.08
C GLU A 40 -22.97 -4.61 -2.18
N MET A 41 -21.97 -4.00 -1.54
CA MET A 41 -22.13 -2.77 -0.74
C MET A 41 -22.22 -1.49 -1.59
N LYS A 42 -22.27 -1.60 -2.93
CA LYS A 42 -22.22 -0.49 -3.88
C LYS A 42 -20.96 0.35 -3.75
N VAL A 43 -19.86 -0.26 -3.32
CA VAL A 43 -18.55 0.40 -3.25
C VAL A 43 -17.64 -0.16 -4.33
N GLN A 44 -17.12 0.73 -5.17
CA GLN A 44 -16.21 0.40 -6.26
C GLN A 44 -14.77 0.71 -5.84
N PHE A 45 -13.85 -0.22 -6.12
CA PHE A 45 -12.43 0.07 -6.03
C PHE A 45 -12.00 0.91 -7.24
N LEU A 46 -11.47 2.10 -7.00
CA LEU A 46 -11.02 3.02 -8.04
C LEU A 46 -9.56 2.80 -8.45
N GLY A 47 -8.74 2.25 -7.55
CA GLY A 47 -7.34 1.99 -7.80
C GLY A 47 -6.46 2.17 -6.57
N ALA A 48 -5.17 1.90 -6.73
CA ALA A 48 -4.16 2.13 -5.71
C ALA A 48 -2.95 2.88 -6.30
N SER A 49 -2.34 3.73 -5.49
CA SER A 49 -1.14 4.50 -5.85
C SER A 49 -0.10 4.41 -4.75
N THR A 50 1.17 4.49 -5.11
CA THR A 50 2.25 4.69 -4.13
C THR A 50 2.79 6.09 -4.33
N ASP A 51 2.86 6.89 -3.26
CA ASP A 51 3.44 8.23 -3.36
C ASP A 51 4.94 8.10 -3.67
N VAL A 52 5.39 8.57 -4.83
CA VAL A 52 6.82 8.60 -5.17
C VAL A 52 7.34 10.00 -4.85
N PRO A 53 8.24 10.18 -3.87
CA PRO A 53 8.80 11.49 -3.58
C PRO A 53 9.60 12.00 -4.77
N ASN A 54 9.29 13.23 -5.22
CA ASN A 54 9.91 13.88 -6.38
C ASN A 54 11.36 14.35 -6.13
N THR A 55 11.93 14.07 -4.95
CA THR A 55 13.27 14.50 -4.56
C THR A 55 14.07 13.34 -4.00
N PRO A 56 15.37 13.21 -4.32
CA PRO A 56 16.24 12.21 -3.73
C PRO A 56 16.25 12.36 -2.20
N SER A 57 15.77 11.35 -1.48
CA SER A 57 15.86 11.32 -0.02
C SER A 57 17.12 10.52 0.36
N PRO A 58 18.03 11.08 1.17
CA PRO A 58 19.24 10.36 1.62
C PRO A 58 18.92 9.23 2.60
N VAL A 59 17.69 9.17 3.12
CA VAL A 59 17.19 8.13 4.03
C VAL A 59 15.97 7.49 3.39
N PHE A 60 15.90 6.16 3.39
CA PHE A 60 14.70 5.42 3.00
C PHE A 60 13.54 5.86 3.91
N ARG A 61 12.60 6.63 3.34
CA ARG A 61 11.36 6.99 4.02
C ARG A 61 10.25 6.11 3.48
N PRO A 62 9.52 5.38 4.35
CA PRO A 62 8.33 4.67 3.94
C PRO A 62 7.38 5.64 3.25
N VAL A 63 7.02 5.30 2.02
CA VAL A 63 5.99 6.00 1.25
C VAL A 63 4.61 5.39 1.55
N ALA A 64 3.57 6.21 1.45
CA ALA A 64 2.21 5.75 1.63
C ALA A 64 1.75 5.02 0.36
N ILE A 65 1.22 3.81 0.53
CA ILE A 65 0.40 3.12 -0.45
C ILE A 65 -1.04 3.54 -0.15
N LYS A 66 -1.72 4.17 -1.10
CA LYS A 66 -3.11 4.63 -0.97
C LYS A 66 -4.02 3.76 -1.83
N ALA A 67 -5.10 3.26 -1.26
CA ALA A 67 -6.17 2.57 -1.95
C ALA A 67 -7.45 3.42 -1.91
N TYR A 68 -8.11 3.58 -3.05
CA TYR A 68 -9.26 4.45 -3.21
C TYR A 68 -10.52 3.65 -3.51
N PHE A 69 -11.61 4.00 -2.84
CA PHE A 69 -12.91 3.36 -2.97
C PHE A 69 -14.00 4.41 -3.06
N GLU A 70 -14.99 4.21 -3.92
CA GLU A 70 -16.10 5.13 -4.12
C GLU A 70 -17.43 4.44 -3.89
N PHE A 71 -18.31 5.07 -3.11
CA PHE A 71 -19.69 4.64 -2.96
C PHE A 71 -20.57 5.17 -4.09
N ASN A 72 -21.18 4.24 -4.82
CA ASN A 72 -22.05 4.49 -5.97
C ASN A 72 -23.53 4.15 -5.68
N GLY A 73 -23.86 3.88 -4.42
CA GLY A 73 -25.24 3.60 -4.00
C GLY A 73 -26.04 4.87 -3.74
N SER A 74 -27.31 4.69 -3.38
CA SER A 74 -28.15 5.77 -2.86
C SER A 74 -28.08 5.84 -1.33
N GLY A 75 -28.18 7.05 -0.78
CA GLY A 75 -28.19 7.28 0.67
C GLY A 75 -26.85 7.71 1.24
N ASP A 76 -26.68 7.50 2.55
CA ASP A 76 -25.47 7.91 3.28
C ASP A 76 -24.28 6.99 2.96
N PRO A 77 -23.20 7.48 2.33
CA PRO A 77 -22.03 6.67 1.97
C PRO A 77 -21.24 6.21 3.19
N ARG A 78 -21.41 6.85 4.35
CA ARG A 78 -20.51 6.67 5.50
C ARG A 78 -20.49 5.25 6.02
N LEU A 79 -21.66 4.65 6.23
CA LEU A 79 -21.75 3.30 6.81
C LEU A 79 -21.15 2.22 5.89
N PRO A 80 -21.47 2.17 4.58
CA PRO A 80 -20.78 1.28 3.64
C PRO A 80 -19.26 1.47 3.64
N LEU A 81 -18.78 2.72 3.57
CA LEU A 81 -17.34 2.99 3.51
C LEU A 81 -16.61 2.61 4.81
N GLU A 82 -17.22 2.85 5.98
CA GLU A 82 -16.67 2.39 7.27
C GLU A 82 -16.56 0.85 7.32
N ARG A 83 -17.51 0.11 6.72
CA ARG A 83 -17.44 -1.36 6.62
C ARG A 83 -16.35 -1.82 5.66
N ILE A 84 -16.19 -1.15 4.52
CA ILE A 84 -15.11 -1.43 3.57
C ILE A 84 -13.75 -1.30 4.25
N TYR A 85 -13.55 -0.23 5.02
CA TYR A 85 -12.33 -0.05 5.80
C TYR A 85 -12.06 -1.24 6.72
N ALA A 86 -13.07 -1.67 7.51
CA ALA A 86 -12.91 -2.79 8.44
C ALA A 86 -12.59 -4.11 7.71
N HIS A 87 -13.32 -4.42 6.65
CA HIS A 87 -13.11 -5.65 5.89
C HIS A 87 -11.81 -5.66 5.10
N LEU A 88 -11.33 -4.51 4.64
CA LEU A 88 -10.02 -4.41 4.00
C LEU A 88 -8.91 -4.75 4.99
N TRP A 89 -8.97 -4.22 6.21
CA TRP A 89 -7.99 -4.56 7.25
C TRP A 89 -8.04 -6.04 7.65
N GLU A 90 -9.24 -6.62 7.73
CA GLU A 90 -9.42 -8.06 7.94
C GLU A 90 -8.79 -8.87 6.80
N ALA A 91 -9.02 -8.50 5.55
CA ALA A 91 -8.43 -9.16 4.38
C ALA A 91 -6.90 -9.00 4.35
N VAL A 92 -6.38 -7.82 4.71
CA VAL A 92 -4.93 -7.61 4.85
C VAL A 92 -4.35 -8.53 5.91
N ALA A 93 -5.02 -8.71 7.06
CA ALA A 93 -4.55 -9.62 8.10
C ALA A 93 -4.56 -11.09 7.63
N LEU A 94 -5.58 -11.51 6.88
CA LEU A 94 -5.71 -12.88 6.36
C LEU A 94 -4.71 -13.18 5.22
N THR A 95 -4.43 -12.19 4.38
CA THR A 95 -3.50 -12.32 3.26
C THR A 95 -2.05 -12.01 3.63
N PHE A 96 -1.80 -11.55 4.86
CA PHE A 96 -0.46 -11.23 5.32
C PHE A 96 0.38 -12.50 5.37
N PRO A 97 1.60 -12.51 4.79
CA PRO A 97 2.47 -13.67 4.83
C PRO A 97 2.85 -14.00 6.27
N GLY A 98 3.03 -15.29 6.56
CA GLY A 98 3.60 -15.73 7.83
C GLY A 98 4.99 -15.11 8.07
N GLU A 99 5.34 -14.92 9.34
CA GLU A 99 6.53 -14.16 9.76
C GLU A 99 7.81 -14.60 9.05
N ALA A 100 8.04 -15.90 8.90
CA ALA A 100 9.22 -16.42 8.22
C ALA A 100 9.31 -15.99 6.75
N VAL A 101 8.19 -16.02 6.03
CA VAL A 101 8.12 -15.61 4.61
C VAL A 101 8.30 -14.10 4.50
N TRP A 102 7.69 -13.34 5.40
CA TRP A 102 7.84 -11.89 5.46
C TRP A 102 9.29 -11.47 5.74
N ALA A 103 9.92 -12.09 6.74
CA ALA A 103 11.30 -11.79 7.13
C ALA A 103 12.29 -12.13 6.00
N ALA A 104 12.10 -13.26 5.31
CA ALA A 104 12.90 -13.62 4.14
C ALA A 104 12.76 -12.58 3.02
N ALA A 105 11.53 -12.21 2.66
CA ALA A 105 11.27 -11.20 1.63
C ALA A 105 11.90 -9.84 1.97
N LYS A 106 11.87 -9.42 3.24
CA LYS A 106 12.54 -8.20 3.71
C LYS A 106 14.07 -8.29 3.62
N GLY A 107 14.64 -9.42 3.99
CA GLY A 107 16.08 -9.67 3.85
C GLY A 107 16.54 -9.59 2.39
N ASP A 108 15.79 -10.19 1.48
CA ASP A 108 16.11 -10.16 0.04
C ASP A 108 15.95 -8.76 -0.56
N PHE A 109 14.94 -8.00 -0.13
CA PHE A 109 14.80 -6.60 -0.51
C PHE A 109 15.98 -5.74 -0.03
N ALA A 110 16.44 -5.94 1.22
CA ALA A 110 17.60 -5.22 1.75
C ALA A 110 18.89 -5.52 0.97
N LYS A 111 19.10 -6.78 0.56
CA LYS A 111 20.21 -7.17 -0.32
C LYS A 111 20.14 -6.46 -1.66
N PHE A 112 18.96 -6.45 -2.30
CA PHE A 112 18.75 -5.77 -3.57
C PHE A 112 19.07 -4.27 -3.50
N ILE A 113 18.62 -3.57 -2.46
CA ILE A 113 18.94 -2.15 -2.23
C ILE A 113 20.46 -1.95 -2.06
N THR A 114 21.11 -2.82 -1.28
CA THR A 114 22.56 -2.74 -1.07
C THR A 114 23.32 -2.92 -2.39
N SER A 115 22.93 -3.92 -3.20
CA SER A 115 23.54 -4.14 -4.52
C SER A 115 23.36 -2.95 -5.47
N GLN A 116 22.20 -2.27 -5.45
CA GLN A 116 22.02 -1.04 -6.22
C GLN A 116 22.93 0.09 -5.73
N ALA A 117 23.07 0.26 -4.42
CA ALA A 117 23.95 1.27 -3.85
C ALA A 117 25.42 1.01 -4.25
N ASP A 118 25.86 -0.24 -4.25
CA ASP A 118 27.21 -0.62 -4.65
C ASP A 118 27.45 -0.37 -6.15
N LEU A 119 26.47 -0.65 -7.01
CA LEU A 119 26.54 -0.31 -8.45
C LEU A 119 26.67 1.21 -8.66
N ILE A 120 25.92 2.01 -7.91
CA ILE A 120 26.01 3.48 -7.99
C ILE A 120 27.38 3.95 -7.52
N ARG A 121 27.91 3.42 -6.42
CA ARG A 121 29.27 3.74 -5.93
C ARG A 121 30.33 3.39 -6.97
N ALA A 122 30.32 2.17 -7.49
CA ALA A 122 31.26 1.73 -8.50
C ALA A 122 31.23 2.62 -9.76
N ARG A 123 30.03 3.04 -10.18
CA ARG A 123 29.88 3.98 -11.31
C ARG A 123 30.46 5.37 -11.02
N ILE A 124 30.27 5.89 -9.80
CA ILE A 124 30.84 7.18 -9.38
C ILE A 124 32.37 7.09 -9.31
N GLU A 125 32.92 5.99 -8.79
CA GLU A 125 34.37 5.76 -8.70
C GLU A 125 35.01 5.63 -10.08
N SER A 126 34.39 4.86 -11.00
CA SER A 126 34.85 4.73 -12.38
C SER A 126 34.88 6.08 -13.09
N ASN A 127 33.85 6.91 -12.96
CA ASN A 127 33.77 8.23 -13.59
C ASN A 127 34.76 9.26 -13.00
N LYS A 128 35.38 9.00 -11.84
CA LYS A 128 36.43 9.85 -11.26
C LYS A 128 37.84 9.42 -11.64
N ALA A 129 37.99 8.20 -12.18
CA ALA A 129 39.27 7.63 -12.60
C ALA A 129 39.63 7.97 -14.06
N ASP A 130 38.66 8.46 -14.84
CA ASP A 130 38.81 9.11 -16.15
C ASP A 130 39.00 10.63 -15.99
#